data_AF-A0A2D6M7U0-F1
#
_entry.id   AF-A0A2D6M7U0-F1
#
_cell.length_a   1.000
_cell.length_b   1.000
_cell.length_c   1.000
_cell.angle_alpha   90.00
_cell.angle_beta   90.00
_cell.angle_gamma   90.00
#
_symmetry.space_group_name_H-M   'P 1'
#
loop_
_entity.id
_entity.type
_entity.pdbx_description
1 polymer ?
#
loop_
_entity_poly.entity_id
_entity_poly.type
_entity_poly.pdbx_seq_one_letter_code
_entity_poly.pdbx_strand_id
1 'polypeptide(L)'
;MKDLGMSWAEIKNTPRRELEGILSAFSEYSILHSFDGYGDKDISEMAKNKPEVRSQYAQYMEANRNLKEKLGQVVKRKSIKHLIE
;
A
#
# COMPACT_ATOMS: atom_id res chain seq x y z
N MET A 1 15.06 6.79 3.36
CA MET A 1 16.44 6.64 2.84
C MET A 1 17.33 5.81 3.74
N LYS A 2 17.31 6.02 5.07
CA LYS A 2 18.00 5.12 6.01
C LYS A 2 17.47 3.68 5.94
N ASP A 3 16.15 3.54 5.80
CA ASP A 3 15.49 2.22 5.61
C ASP A 3 15.73 1.61 4.22
N LEU A 4 16.18 2.43 3.27
CA LEU A 4 16.61 1.99 1.94
C LEU A 4 18.10 1.60 1.91
N GLY A 5 18.80 1.71 3.04
CA GLY A 5 20.23 1.41 3.14
C GLY A 5 21.15 2.41 2.44
N MET A 6 20.63 3.53 1.93
CA MET A 6 21.44 4.52 1.21
C MET A 6 22.25 5.38 2.18
N SER A 7 23.55 5.49 1.92
CA SER A 7 24.45 6.41 2.60
C SER A 7 24.20 7.86 2.19
N TRP A 8 24.62 8.81 3.04
CA TRP A 8 24.54 10.24 2.73
C TRP A 8 25.30 10.63 1.46
N ALA A 9 26.38 9.93 1.13
CA ALA A 9 27.14 10.18 -0.09
C ALA A 9 26.35 9.76 -1.34
N GLU A 10 25.70 8.60 -1.30
CA GLU A 10 24.86 8.11 -2.40
C GLU A 10 23.67 9.03 -2.63
N ILE A 11 22.96 9.43 -1.56
CA ILE A 11 21.81 10.35 -1.67
C ILE A 11 22.21 11.67 -2.35
N LYS A 12 23.41 12.19 -2.06
CA LYS A 12 23.89 13.45 -2.66
C LYS A 12 24.32 13.28 -4.12
N ASN A 13 24.76 12.09 -4.50
CA ASN A 13 25.23 11.80 -5.85
C ASN A 13 24.12 11.32 -6.80
N THR A 14 22.98 10.86 -6.28
CA THR A 14 21.84 10.45 -7.08
C THR A 14 21.05 11.67 -7.60
N PRO A 15 20.67 11.70 -8.89
CA PRO A 15 19.81 12.73 -9.43
C PRO A 15 18.47 12.84 -8.69
N ARG A 16 17.98 14.07 -8.48
CA ARG A 16 16.74 14.33 -7.74
C ARG A 16 15.54 13.52 -8.23
N ARG A 17 15.39 13.40 -9.55
CA ARG A 17 14.27 12.66 -10.17
C ARG A 17 14.29 11.17 -9.81
N GLU A 18 15.48 10.58 -9.73
CA GLU A 18 15.62 9.18 -9.33
C GLU A 18 15.33 9.01 -7.84
N LEU A 19 15.79 9.94 -6.99
CA LEU A 19 15.46 9.93 -5.57
C LEU A 19 13.95 10.01 -5.32
N GLU A 20 13.24 10.88 -6.05
CA GLU A 20 11.78 11.00 -6.00
C GLU A 20 11.09 9.72 -6.47
N GLY A 21 11.60 9.07 -7.53
CA GLY A 21 11.13 7.76 -7.98
C GLY A 21 11.33 6.66 -6.95
N ILE A 22 12.52 6.58 -6.34
CA ILE A 22 12.85 5.61 -5.29
C ILE A 22 11.95 5.82 -4.07
N LEU A 23 11.76 7.07 -3.64
CA LEU A 23 10.86 7.39 -2.52
C LEU A 23 9.42 7.01 -2.82
N SER A 24 8.96 7.25 -4.04
CA SER A 24 7.60 6.87 -4.47
C SER A 24 7.42 5.35 -4.46
N ALA A 25 8.38 4.61 -5.04
CA ALA A 25 8.36 3.15 -5.04
C ALA A 25 8.41 2.57 -3.62
N PHE A 26 9.21 3.15 -2.72
CA PHE A 26 9.27 2.73 -1.32
C PHE A 26 7.97 3.00 -0.56
N SER A 27 7.31 4.13 -0.85
CA SER A 27 6.00 4.45 -0.29
C SER A 27 4.95 3.42 -0.73
N GLU A 28 4.90 3.10 -2.03
CA GLU A 28 3.99 2.08 -2.57
C GLU A 28 4.25 0.70 -1.97
N TYR A 29 5.53 0.30 -1.85
CA TYR A 29 5.92 -0.94 -1.20
C TYR A 29 5.45 -0.99 0.25
N SER A 30 5.65 0.08 1.00
CA SER A 30 5.25 0.19 2.41
C SER A 30 3.74 0.10 2.58
N ILE A 31 2.97 0.72 1.69
CA ILE A 31 1.49 0.63 1.69
C ILE A 31 1.06 -0.81 1.40
N LEU A 32 1.65 -1.45 0.40
CA LEU A 32 1.29 -2.81 0.01
C LEU A 32 1.59 -3.83 1.13
N HIS A 33 2.67 -3.63 1.90
CA HIS A 33 3.07 -4.55 2.97
C HIS A 33 2.64 -4.05 4.37
N SER A 34 1.83 -2.98 4.45
CA SER A 34 1.41 -2.37 5.72
C SER A 34 0.60 -3.30 6.62
N PHE A 35 -0.04 -4.31 6.01
CA PHE A 35 -0.86 -5.31 6.70
C PHE A 35 -0.25 -6.72 6.67
N ASP A 36 1.00 -6.86 6.24
CA ASP A 36 1.68 -8.15 6.26
C ASP A 36 1.86 -8.64 7.70
N GLY A 37 1.48 -9.89 7.94
CA GLY A 37 1.52 -10.51 9.27
C GLY A 37 0.26 -10.33 10.11
N TYR A 38 -0.71 -9.53 9.67
CA TYR A 38 -2.03 -9.47 10.31
C TYR A 38 -3.01 -10.45 9.66
N GLY A 39 -3.83 -11.12 10.48
CA GLY A 39 -4.94 -11.92 9.97
C GLY A 39 -6.14 -11.05 9.59
N ASP A 40 -7.03 -11.57 8.74
CA ASP A 40 -8.26 -10.87 8.33
C ASP A 40 -9.11 -10.39 9.51
N LYS A 41 -9.14 -11.17 10.60
CA LYS A 41 -9.86 -10.83 11.83
C LYS A 41 -9.24 -9.63 12.53
N ASP A 42 -7.91 -9.60 12.66
CA ASP A 42 -7.18 -8.52 13.31
C ASP A 42 -7.36 -7.22 12.54
N ILE A 43 -7.29 -7.28 11.20
CA ILE A 43 -7.54 -6.12 10.34
C ILE A 43 -8.97 -5.61 10.51
N SER A 44 -9.96 -6.50 10.60
CA SER A 44 -11.36 -6.13 10.84
C SER A 44 -11.56 -5.43 12.18
N GLU A 45 -10.94 -5.94 13.25
CA GLU A 45 -11.00 -5.33 14.58
C GLU A 45 -10.26 -4.00 14.63
N MET A 46 -9.06 -3.91 14.04
CA MET A 46 -8.30 -2.67 13.96
C MET A 46 -9.04 -1.60 13.16
N ALA A 47 -9.64 -1.96 12.03
CA ALA A 47 -10.44 -1.05 11.23
C ALA A 47 -11.67 -0.55 12.00
N LYS A 48 -12.32 -1.39 12.81
CA LYS A 48 -13.46 -0.97 13.64
C LYS A 48 -13.03 0.03 14.72
N ASN A 49 -11.95 -0.29 15.43
CA ASN A 49 -11.54 0.42 16.65
C ASN A 49 -10.66 1.65 16.39
N LYS A 50 -9.93 1.72 15.26
CA LYS A 50 -8.99 2.81 14.94
C LYS A 50 -9.31 3.44 13.59
N PRO A 51 -9.87 4.68 13.56
CA PRO A 51 -10.17 5.37 12.32
C PRO A 51 -8.96 5.58 11.40
N GLU A 52 -7.76 5.77 11.96
CA GLU A 52 -6.52 5.94 11.18
C GLU A 52 -6.22 4.70 10.32
N VAL A 53 -6.49 3.51 10.85
CA VAL A 53 -6.29 2.23 10.16
C VAL A 53 -7.28 2.06 9.02
N ARG A 54 -8.49 2.64 9.11
CA ARG A 54 -9.47 2.58 8.00
C ARG A 54 -8.94 3.25 6.73
N SER A 55 -8.31 4.42 6.89
CA SER A 55 -7.72 5.15 5.78
C SER A 55 -6.56 4.38 5.15
N GLN A 56 -5.66 3.85 5.97
CA GLN A 56 -4.54 3.02 5.53
C GLN A 56 -5.01 1.73 4.85
N TYR A 57 -6.03 1.08 5.39
CA TYR A 57 -6.61 -0.14 4.81
C TYR A 57 -7.25 0.12 3.45
N ALA A 58 -7.93 1.25 3.26
CA ALA A 58 -8.46 1.63 1.97
C ALA A 58 -7.35 1.81 0.92
N GLN A 59 -6.24 2.46 1.29
CA GLN A 59 -5.07 2.64 0.42
C GLN A 59 -4.41 1.30 0.07
N TYR A 60 -4.25 0.42 1.05
CA TYR A 60 -3.75 -0.94 0.83
C TYR A 60 -4.65 -1.73 -0.14
N MET A 61 -5.97 -1.69 0.06
CA MET A 61 -6.92 -2.39 -0.81
C MET A 61 -6.88 -1.88 -2.25
N GLU A 62 -6.71 -0.57 -2.43
CA GLU A 62 -6.50 0.04 -3.74
C GLU A 62 -5.18 -0.40 -4.38
N ALA A 63 -4.06 -0.31 -3.65
CA ALA A 63 -2.75 -0.73 -4.13
C ALA A 63 -2.71 -2.22 -4.51
N ASN A 64 -3.27 -3.09 -3.65
CA ASN A 64 -3.35 -4.53 -3.88
C ASN A 64 -4.26 -4.85 -5.08
N ARG A 65 -5.37 -4.12 -5.25
CA ARG A 65 -6.23 -4.28 -6.44
C ARG A 65 -5.48 -3.90 -7.71
N ASN A 66 -4.81 -2.74 -7.72
CA ASN A 66 -4.05 -2.28 -8.88
C ASN A 66 -2.93 -3.28 -9.23
N LEU A 67 -2.27 -3.86 -8.22
CA LEU A 67 -1.29 -4.93 -8.42
C LEU A 67 -1.92 -6.18 -9.05
N LYS A 68 -3.05 -6.66 -8.51
CA LYS A 68 -3.77 -7.82 -9.05
C LYS A 68 -4.22 -7.60 -10.49
N GLU A 69 -4.71 -6.41 -10.82
CA GLU A 69 -5.06 -6.03 -12.19
C GLU A 69 -3.83 -6.09 -13.11
N LYS A 70 -2.68 -5.54 -12.68
CA LYS A 70 -1.40 -5.64 -13.43
C LYS A 70 -0.92 -7.08 -13.60
N LEU A 71 -1.16 -7.95 -12.62
CA LEU A 71 -0.86 -9.38 -12.68
C LEU A 71 -1.86 -10.19 -13.53
N GLY A 72 -2.84 -9.53 -14.16
CA GLY A 72 -3.84 -10.18 -15.02
C GLY A 72 -4.93 -10.91 -14.24
N GLN A 73 -5.04 -10.71 -12.92
CA GLN A 73 -6.12 -11.28 -12.14
C GLN A 73 -7.39 -10.45 -12.32
N VAL A 74 -8.46 -11.09 -12.81
CA VAL A 74 -9.76 -10.42 -13.01
C VAL A 74 -10.43 -10.22 -11.64
N VAL A 75 -10.20 -9.07 -11.02
CA VAL A 75 -10.90 -8.68 -9.79
C VAL A 75 -12.27 -8.13 -10.15
N LYS A 76 -13.33 -8.95 -10.00
CA LYS A 76 -14.71 -8.48 -10.17
C LYS A 76 -15.02 -7.43 -9.11
N ARG A 77 -15.35 -6.20 -9.54
CA ARG A 77 -15.84 -5.14 -8.65
C ARG A 77 -17.22 -5.52 -8.15
N LYS A 78 -17.38 -5.69 -6.84
CA LYS A 78 -18.71 -5.80 -6.23
C LYS A 78 -19.34 -4.41 -6.23
N SER A 79 -20.42 -4.25 -6.98
CA SER A 79 -21.21 -3.01 -6.99
C SER A 79 -21.99 -2.87 -5.69
N ILE A 80 -22.14 -1.64 -5.20
CA ILE A 80 -22.98 -1.31 -4.02
C ILE A 80 -24.42 -1.81 -4.22
N LYS A 81 -24.90 -1.87 -5.47
CA LYS A 81 -26.23 -2.36 -5.80
C LYS A 81 -26.50 -3.79 -5.33
N HIS A 82 -25.47 -4.62 -5.13
CA HIS A 82 -25.61 -6.01 -4.69
C HIS A 82 -25.49 -6.20 -3.18
N LEU A 83 -25.38 -5.11 -2.40
CA LEU A 83 -25.27 -5.14 -0.94
C LEU A 83 -26.55 -4.67 -0.22
N ILE A 84 -27.53 -4.16 -0.97
CA ILE A 84 -28.76 -3.53 -0.45
C ILE A 84 -30.02 -4.35 -0.84
N GLU A 85 -29.85 -5.43 -1.61
CA GLU A 85 -30.87 -6.47 -1.83
C GLU A 85 -30.70 -7.60 -0.81
#